data_AF-A0A813M423-F1
#
_entry.id   AF-A0A813M423-F1
#
_cell.length_a   1.000
_cell.length_b   1.000
_cell.length_c   1.000
_cell.angle_alpha   90.00
_cell.angle_beta   90.00
_cell.angle_gamma   90.00
#
_symmetry.space_group_name_H-M   'P 1'
#
loop_
_entity.id
_entity.type
_entity.pdbx_description
1 polymer ?
#
loop_
_entity_poly.entity_id
_entity_poly.type
_entity_poly.pdbx_seq_one_letter_code
_entity_poly.pdbx_strand_id
1 'polypeptide(L)'
;MMKQIFFAKYFQAISLKQTIFLLLLILVFENALILWKYLSNEEKSVNPYSNTVEDRIIFIGGSGRSGTTLMRVLLDVHGSVFCGPETKLLPSLMSSINYFNQQYPPDYLLQKTSIYSKSINEATANFIKYVLKTRKKQENKIICAKDPPILLYMGDLVNYFPKAKFIFMVRDGRDVALSMLKYEKKQYNFLNFVAKLKEWNSINNRTLSLCNKFGPNYCKIVVYEKLVTTKEIVLRDLMKFLELKWNNKLLSHENFMDSDVELGVSGWSNSQVIQPIYNKISSKNWTRQIEDYDEKTVLKEIPMLKYFGYV
;
A
#
# COMPACT_ATOMS: atom_id res chain seq x y z
N MET A 1 -9.77 -28.80 77.33
CA MET A 1 -9.50 -27.41 76.87
C MET A 1 -8.08 -27.35 76.29
N MET A 2 -7.87 -27.98 75.13
CA MET A 2 -6.53 -28.34 74.61
C MET A 2 -6.47 -28.16 73.07
N LYS A 3 -6.86 -26.98 72.57
CA LYS A 3 -6.88 -26.69 71.12
C LYS A 3 -6.29 -25.32 70.73
N GLN A 4 -5.52 -24.66 71.60
CA GLN A 4 -4.94 -23.34 71.29
C GLN A 4 -3.40 -23.23 71.35
N ILE A 5 -2.66 -24.33 71.55
CA ILE A 5 -1.18 -24.26 71.72
C ILE A 5 -0.40 -24.85 70.53
N PHE A 6 -1.07 -25.40 69.50
CA PHE A 6 -0.35 -26.11 68.42
C PHE A 6 0.11 -25.26 67.23
N PHE A 7 -0.27 -23.98 67.13
CA PHE A 7 0.17 -23.11 66.01
C PHE A 7 1.32 -22.14 66.36
N ALA A 8 1.72 -22.03 67.62
CA ALA A 8 2.71 -21.03 68.05
C ALA A 8 4.17 -21.56 68.13
N LYS A 9 4.46 -22.80 67.71
CA LYS A 9 5.78 -23.43 67.88
C LYS A 9 6.62 -23.63 66.61
N TYR A 10 6.14 -23.21 65.44
CA TYR A 10 6.85 -23.39 64.15
C TYR A 10 7.33 -22.10 63.48
N PHE A 11 7.18 -20.93 64.10
CA PHE A 11 7.90 -19.73 63.67
C PHE A 11 9.20 -19.60 64.47
N GLN A 12 10.20 -20.41 64.12
CA GLN A 12 11.58 -20.02 64.39
C GLN A 12 11.83 -18.70 63.66
N ALA A 13 12.22 -17.67 64.39
CA ALA A 13 12.56 -16.38 63.82
C ALA A 13 13.60 -16.58 62.72
N ILE A 14 13.23 -16.31 61.47
CA ILE A 14 14.15 -16.28 60.35
C ILE A 14 15.24 -15.29 60.75
N SER A 15 16.46 -15.78 60.91
CA SER A 15 17.56 -14.91 61.33
C SER A 15 17.76 -13.80 60.30
N LEU A 16 18.25 -12.63 60.72
CA LEU A 16 18.55 -11.52 59.80
C LEU A 16 19.41 -11.98 58.60
N LYS A 17 20.33 -12.94 58.83
CA LYS A 17 21.14 -13.57 57.77
C LYS A 17 20.30 -14.36 56.77
N GLN A 18 19.31 -15.14 57.23
CA GLN A 18 18.41 -15.89 56.34
C GLN A 18 17.48 -14.95 55.56
N THR A 19 17.00 -13.86 56.18
CA THR A 19 16.18 -12.85 55.50
C THR A 19 16.98 -12.12 54.41
N ILE A 20 18.22 -11.73 54.71
CA ILE A 20 19.13 -11.11 53.72
C ILE A 20 19.41 -12.10 52.56
N PHE A 21 19.65 -13.37 52.86
CA PHE A 21 19.90 -14.39 51.85
C PHE A 21 18.68 -14.61 50.93
N LEU A 22 17.47 -14.66 51.49
CA LEU A 22 16.22 -14.76 50.70
C LEU A 22 16.00 -13.52 49.82
N LEU A 23 16.25 -12.31 50.33
CA LEU A 23 16.12 -11.08 49.54
C LEU A 23 17.13 -11.04 48.39
N LEU A 24 18.36 -11.49 48.61
CA LEU A 24 19.37 -11.61 47.55
C LEU A 24 18.96 -12.63 46.48
N LEU A 25 18.40 -13.77 46.87
CA LEU A 25 17.87 -14.77 45.92
C LEU A 25 16.73 -14.23 45.08
N ILE A 26 15.80 -13.48 45.68
CA ILE A 26 14.69 -12.84 44.96
C ILE A 26 15.23 -11.81 43.95
N LEU A 27 16.18 -10.97 44.37
CA LEU A 27 16.83 -9.99 43.50
C LEU A 27 17.56 -10.66 42.32
N VAL A 28 18.29 -11.76 42.56
CA VAL A 28 18.94 -12.52 41.48
C VAL A 28 17.90 -13.11 40.53
N PHE A 29 16.80 -13.66 41.06
CA PHE A 29 15.77 -14.28 40.25
C PHE A 29 14.99 -13.25 39.40
N GLU A 30 14.63 -12.09 39.98
CA GLU A 30 13.98 -11.00 39.24
C GLU A 30 14.89 -10.45 38.12
N ASN A 31 16.18 -10.23 38.41
CA ASN A 31 17.13 -9.80 37.39
C ASN A 31 17.35 -10.89 36.32
N ALA A 32 17.38 -12.17 36.69
CA ALA A 32 17.47 -13.27 35.74
C ALA A 32 16.22 -13.36 34.86
N LEU A 33 15.01 -13.10 35.40
CA LEU A 33 13.77 -13.03 34.62
C LEU A 33 13.74 -11.84 33.67
N ILE A 34 14.21 -10.67 34.10
CA ILE A 34 14.35 -9.48 33.23
C ILE A 34 15.35 -9.77 32.11
N LEU A 35 16.50 -10.36 32.44
CA LEU A 35 17.52 -10.73 31.46
C LEU A 35 17.01 -11.82 30.51
N TRP A 36 16.30 -12.84 31.02
CA TRP A 36 15.68 -13.86 30.20
C TRP A 36 14.61 -13.27 29.29
N LYS A 37 13.77 -12.36 29.78
CA LYS A 37 12.78 -11.65 28.96
C LYS A 37 13.43 -10.77 27.90
N TYR A 38 14.56 -10.14 28.22
CA TYR A 38 15.36 -9.34 27.28
C TYR A 38 16.01 -10.24 26.21
N LEU A 39 16.58 -11.38 26.61
CA LEU A 39 17.21 -12.36 25.73
C LEU A 39 16.18 -13.17 24.90
N SER A 40 14.97 -13.40 25.44
CA SER A 40 13.87 -14.08 24.74
C SER A 40 13.08 -13.13 23.85
N ASN A 41 13.13 -11.82 24.13
CA ASN A 41 12.72 -10.75 23.23
C ASN A 41 13.84 -10.42 22.23
N GLU A 42 14.56 -11.42 21.72
CA GLU A 42 15.04 -11.28 20.34
C GLU A 42 13.80 -10.98 19.49
N GLU A 43 13.59 -9.68 19.22
CA GLU A 43 12.96 -9.24 17.99
C GLU A 43 13.45 -10.20 16.93
N LYS A 44 12.53 -10.96 16.32
CA LYS A 44 12.81 -11.76 15.12
C LYS A 44 13.69 -10.89 14.24
N SER A 45 14.99 -11.14 14.27
CA SER A 45 15.95 -10.29 13.60
C SER A 45 15.71 -10.60 12.13
N VAL A 46 14.94 -9.73 11.50
CA VAL A 46 14.76 -9.74 10.06
C VAL A 46 16.16 -9.49 9.54
N ASN A 47 16.86 -10.57 9.15
CA ASN A 47 18.21 -10.50 8.61
C ASN A 47 18.22 -9.39 7.53
N PRO A 48 18.85 -8.23 7.80
CA PRO A 48 18.78 -7.08 6.91
C PRO A 48 19.67 -7.26 5.67
N TYR A 49 20.38 -8.40 5.59
CA TYR A 49 21.36 -8.73 4.57
C TYR A 49 20.96 -9.92 3.67
N SER A 50 19.67 -10.29 3.60
CA SER A 50 19.25 -11.22 2.53
C SER A 50 19.38 -10.49 1.18
N ASN A 51 20.46 -10.79 0.47
CA ASN A 51 20.75 -10.31 -0.88
C ASN A 51 19.52 -10.36 -1.77
N THR A 52 19.11 -9.20 -2.29
CA THR A 52 17.82 -8.95 -2.97
C THR A 52 16.60 -9.31 -2.13
N VAL A 53 15.73 -8.32 -1.91
CA VAL A 53 14.44 -8.58 -1.28
C VAL A 53 13.61 -9.41 -2.26
N GLU A 54 13.65 -10.73 -2.12
CA GLU A 54 12.78 -11.66 -2.86
C GLU A 54 11.30 -11.52 -2.47
N ASP A 55 10.94 -10.57 -1.60
CA ASP A 55 9.56 -10.33 -1.24
C ASP A 55 8.78 -9.87 -2.47
N ARG A 56 7.74 -10.64 -2.81
CA ARG A 56 6.73 -10.27 -3.79
C ARG A 56 5.87 -9.15 -3.18
N ILE A 57 6.08 -7.91 -3.62
CA ILE A 57 5.25 -6.76 -3.24
C ILE A 57 4.31 -6.40 -4.39
N ILE A 58 3.05 -6.13 -4.07
CA ILE A 58 2.04 -5.66 -5.03
C ILE A 58 1.91 -4.15 -4.89
N PHE A 59 2.09 -3.40 -5.97
CA PHE A 59 1.88 -1.96 -6.00
C PHE A 59 0.64 -1.62 -6.84
N ILE A 60 -0.30 -0.89 -6.26
CA ILE A 60 -1.50 -0.42 -6.95
C ILE A 60 -1.40 1.09 -7.15
N GLY A 61 -1.59 1.55 -8.39
CA GLY A 61 -1.67 2.98 -8.66
C GLY A 61 -2.34 3.30 -9.99
N GLY A 62 -2.02 4.47 -10.53
CA GLY A 62 -2.69 5.09 -11.67
C GLY A 62 -3.11 6.52 -11.31
N SER A 63 -3.89 7.16 -12.17
CA SER A 63 -4.42 8.50 -11.83
C SER A 63 -5.36 8.41 -10.62
N GLY A 64 -5.34 9.44 -9.76
CA GLY A 64 -6.28 9.56 -8.66
C GLY A 64 -7.73 9.40 -9.15
N ARG A 65 -8.62 8.88 -8.31
CA ARG A 65 -10.05 8.65 -8.63
C ARG A 65 -10.34 7.61 -9.72
N SER A 66 -9.34 6.84 -10.16
CA SER A 66 -9.49 5.73 -11.13
C SER A 66 -9.90 4.38 -10.49
N GLY A 67 -10.43 4.37 -9.26
CA GLY A 67 -10.84 3.14 -8.58
C GLY A 67 -9.72 2.37 -7.87
N THR A 68 -8.55 2.97 -7.65
CA THR A 68 -7.42 2.34 -6.93
C THR A 68 -7.78 1.89 -5.51
N THR A 69 -8.64 2.64 -4.81
CA THR A 69 -9.13 2.22 -3.48
C THR A 69 -10.06 1.02 -3.55
N LEU A 70 -10.89 0.90 -4.59
CA LEU A 70 -11.72 -0.30 -4.76
C LEU A 70 -10.83 -1.52 -5.01
N MET A 71 -9.83 -1.38 -5.89
CA MET A 71 -8.89 -2.46 -6.19
C MET A 71 -8.15 -2.96 -4.94
N ARG A 72 -7.61 -2.06 -4.09
CA ARG A 72 -6.94 -2.51 -2.87
C ARG A 72 -7.89 -3.19 -1.88
N VAL A 73 -9.14 -2.72 -1.80
CA VAL A 73 -10.16 -3.31 -0.92
C VAL A 73 -10.49 -4.73 -1.35
N LEU A 74 -10.64 -4.96 -2.66
CA LEU A 74 -10.84 -6.30 -3.21
C LEU A 74 -9.68 -7.23 -2.84
N LEU A 75 -8.43 -6.75 -2.92
CA LEU A 75 -7.28 -7.54 -2.48
C LEU A 75 -7.22 -7.76 -0.97
N ASP A 76 -7.56 -6.78 -0.13
CA ASP A 76 -7.64 -6.94 1.33
C ASP A 76 -8.61 -8.07 1.71
N VAL A 77 -9.80 -8.10 1.07
CA VAL A 77 -10.84 -9.13 1.29
C VAL A 77 -10.41 -10.53 0.84
N HIS A 78 -9.39 -10.66 -0.02
CA HIS A 78 -8.85 -11.96 -0.40
C HIS A 78 -8.31 -12.75 0.80
N GLY A 79 -7.82 -12.05 1.83
CA GLY A 79 -7.27 -12.65 3.05
C GLY A 79 -5.81 -13.07 2.97
N SER A 80 -5.26 -13.37 1.78
CA SER A 80 -3.83 -13.68 1.58
C SER A 80 -2.99 -12.46 1.20
N VAL A 81 -3.62 -11.31 0.97
CA VAL A 81 -2.97 -10.04 0.66
C VAL A 81 -3.35 -9.03 1.73
N PHE A 82 -2.41 -8.16 2.08
CA PHE A 82 -2.68 -6.97 2.89
C PHE A 82 -2.18 -5.73 2.17
N CYS A 83 -3.12 -4.91 1.70
CA CYS A 83 -2.86 -3.60 1.13
C CYS A 83 -2.93 -2.49 2.18
N GLY A 84 -3.98 -2.49 3.00
CA GLY A 84 -4.25 -1.41 3.95
C GLY A 84 -4.50 -0.05 3.30
N PRO A 85 -4.53 1.03 4.11
CA PRO A 85 -4.74 2.40 3.60
C PRO A 85 -3.54 2.93 2.80
N GLU A 86 -3.75 4.08 2.14
CA GLU A 86 -2.66 4.83 1.47
C GLU A 86 -1.54 5.15 2.46
N THR A 87 -0.30 4.91 2.05
CA THR A 87 0.84 5.18 2.93
C THR A 87 1.13 6.67 2.99
N LYS A 88 0.95 7.39 1.87
CA LYS A 88 1.44 8.76 1.59
C LYS A 88 2.96 8.93 1.69
N LEU A 89 3.63 8.08 2.46
CA LEU A 89 5.06 8.00 2.64
C LEU A 89 5.76 7.57 1.36
N LEU A 90 5.31 6.50 0.70
CA LEU A 90 6.05 5.94 -0.43
C LEU A 90 6.20 6.93 -1.59
N PRO A 91 5.16 7.62 -2.07
CA PRO A 91 5.32 8.63 -3.11
C PRO A 91 6.28 9.76 -2.70
N SER A 92 6.20 10.22 -1.45
CA SER A 92 7.05 11.29 -0.92
C SER A 92 8.50 10.86 -0.87
N LEU A 93 8.78 9.66 -0.33
CA LEU A 93 10.11 9.06 -0.29
C LEU A 93 10.70 8.93 -1.70
N MET A 94 9.93 8.33 -2.62
CA MET A 94 10.38 8.13 -4.00
C MET A 94 10.64 9.45 -4.72
N SER A 95 9.80 10.47 -4.47
CA SER A 95 10.02 11.82 -5.00
C SER A 95 11.31 12.42 -4.48
N SER A 96 11.59 12.30 -3.17
CA SER A 96 12.81 12.82 -2.55
C SER A 96 14.06 12.11 -3.07
N ILE A 97 14.01 10.79 -3.25
CA ILE A 97 15.13 10.00 -3.80
C ILE A 97 15.38 10.37 -5.25
N ASN A 98 14.33 10.50 -6.06
CA ASN A 98 14.47 10.89 -7.46
C ASN A 98 15.07 12.32 -7.57
N TYR A 99 14.61 13.25 -6.74
CA TYR A 99 15.21 14.59 -6.66
C TYR A 99 16.69 14.54 -6.24
N PHE A 100 17.02 13.77 -5.21
CA PHE A 100 18.40 13.57 -4.77
C PHE A 100 19.29 13.01 -5.89
N ASN A 101 18.84 11.98 -6.60
CA ASN A 101 19.58 11.36 -7.69
C ASN A 101 19.77 12.30 -8.90
N GLN A 102 18.85 13.25 -9.12
CA GLN A 102 19.01 14.29 -10.14
C GLN A 102 20.08 15.32 -9.75
N GLN A 103 20.15 15.69 -8.47
CA GLN A 103 21.16 16.63 -7.98
C GLN A 103 22.54 15.99 -7.84
N TYR A 104 22.57 14.70 -7.49
CA TYR A 104 23.79 13.95 -7.22
C TYR A 104 23.79 12.63 -8.03
N PRO A 105 24.18 12.68 -9.31
CA PRO A 105 24.27 11.48 -10.14
C PRO A 105 25.23 10.42 -9.56
N PRO A 106 25.07 9.14 -9.92
CA PRO A 106 25.88 8.05 -9.36
C PRO A 106 27.39 8.27 -9.40
N ASP A 107 27.92 8.77 -10.52
CA ASP A 107 29.36 9.01 -10.67
C ASP A 107 29.85 10.14 -9.76
N TYR A 108 29.04 11.19 -9.58
CA TYR A 108 29.34 12.27 -8.67
C TYR A 108 29.41 11.77 -7.23
N LEU A 109 28.41 10.99 -6.79
CA LEU A 109 28.37 10.42 -5.44
C LEU A 109 29.59 9.54 -5.19
N LEU A 110 29.88 8.62 -6.11
CA LEU A 110 31.01 7.73 -5.96
C LEU A 110 32.33 8.50 -5.85
N GLN A 111 32.57 9.47 -6.74
CA GLN A 111 33.83 10.21 -6.77
C GLN A 111 34.00 11.17 -5.59
N LYS A 112 32.92 11.79 -5.11
CA LYS A 112 33.00 12.84 -4.08
C LYS A 112 32.80 12.34 -2.66
N THR A 113 32.08 11.24 -2.47
CA THR A 113 31.75 10.73 -1.13
C THR A 113 32.11 9.26 -0.93
N SER A 114 32.59 8.56 -1.97
CA SER A 114 32.83 7.11 -1.95
C SER A 114 31.57 6.28 -1.68
N ILE A 115 30.37 6.87 -1.85
CA ILE A 115 29.09 6.18 -1.67
C ILE A 115 28.61 5.63 -3.00
N TYR A 116 28.36 4.32 -3.05
CA TYR A 116 27.75 3.67 -4.21
C TYR A 116 26.24 3.90 -4.21
N SER A 117 25.68 4.25 -5.38
CA SER A 117 24.22 4.36 -5.58
C SER A 117 23.48 3.06 -5.23
N LYS A 118 24.13 1.90 -5.42
CA LYS A 118 23.62 0.59 -5.01
C LYS A 118 23.30 0.54 -3.52
N SER A 119 24.17 1.09 -2.66
CA SER A 119 23.94 1.11 -1.21
C SER A 119 22.73 1.97 -0.83
N ILE A 120 22.50 3.07 -1.53
CA ILE A 120 21.30 3.91 -1.34
C ILE A 120 20.04 3.15 -1.77
N ASN A 121 20.10 2.44 -2.90
CA ASN A 121 18.99 1.62 -3.40
C ASN A 121 18.65 0.49 -2.44
N GLU A 122 19.65 -0.21 -1.90
CA GLU A 122 19.48 -1.28 -0.91
C GLU A 122 18.89 -0.74 0.40
N ALA A 123 19.43 0.36 0.92
CA ALA A 123 18.89 1.02 2.11
C ALA A 123 17.42 1.46 1.91
N THR A 124 17.11 2.01 0.73
CA THR A 124 15.75 2.41 0.36
C THR A 124 14.82 1.21 0.30
N ALA A 125 15.22 0.13 -0.39
CA ALA A 125 14.44 -1.09 -0.50
C ALA A 125 14.16 -1.69 0.88
N ASN A 126 15.16 -1.73 1.76
CA ASN A 126 15.02 -2.21 3.13
C ASN A 126 14.10 -1.32 3.97
N PHE A 127 14.18 0.01 3.83
CA PHE A 127 13.26 0.93 4.50
C PHE A 127 11.81 0.72 4.04
N ILE A 128 11.56 0.66 2.73
CA ILE A 128 10.23 0.42 2.17
C ILE A 128 9.68 -0.92 2.65
N LYS A 129 10.49 -1.99 2.57
CA LYS A 129 10.13 -3.32 3.07
C LYS A 129 9.75 -3.28 4.55
N TYR A 130 10.59 -2.67 5.38
CA TYR A 130 10.38 -2.59 6.82
C TYR A 130 9.09 -1.85 7.16
N VAL A 131 8.90 -0.65 6.60
CA VAL A 131 7.69 0.14 6.85
C VAL A 131 6.45 -0.58 6.36
N LEU A 132 6.51 -1.24 5.21
CA LEU A 132 5.37 -1.99 4.73
C LEU A 132 5.09 -3.23 5.59
N LYS A 133 6.10 -3.98 6.04
CA LYS A 133 5.97 -5.19 6.88
C LYS A 133 5.45 -4.93 8.29
N THR A 134 5.73 -3.76 8.84
CA THR A 134 5.40 -3.42 10.24
C THR A 134 4.02 -2.78 10.41
N ARG A 135 3.23 -2.65 9.35
CA ARG A 135 1.82 -2.19 9.48
C ARG A 135 0.99 -3.29 10.14
N LYS A 136 -0.10 -2.88 10.80
CA LYS A 136 -1.02 -3.79 11.52
C LYS A 136 -1.51 -4.92 10.60
N LYS A 137 -1.68 -6.13 11.15
CA LYS A 137 -2.26 -7.34 10.51
C LYS A 137 -1.56 -7.87 9.25
N GLN A 138 -0.34 -8.39 9.37
CA GLN A 138 0.41 -8.90 8.20
C GLN A 138 1.02 -10.30 8.32
N GLU A 139 0.81 -11.02 9.43
CA GLU A 139 1.40 -12.35 9.55
C GLU A 139 0.95 -13.24 8.38
N ASN A 140 1.93 -13.78 7.66
CA ASN A 140 1.76 -14.71 6.53
C ASN A 140 0.96 -14.16 5.32
N LYS A 141 0.92 -12.83 5.12
CA LYS A 141 0.26 -12.21 3.95
C LYS A 141 1.25 -11.63 2.95
N ILE A 142 0.86 -11.63 1.68
CA ILE A 142 1.54 -10.88 0.62
C ILE A 142 1.33 -9.38 0.86
N ILE A 143 2.41 -8.62 0.83
CA ILE A 143 2.38 -7.18 1.05
C ILE A 143 1.89 -6.48 -0.20
N CYS A 144 0.97 -5.56 -0.01
CA CYS A 144 0.47 -4.67 -1.03
C CYS A 144 0.57 -3.22 -0.55
N ALA A 145 0.87 -2.29 -1.46
CA ALA A 145 0.86 -0.86 -1.20
C ALA A 145 0.05 -0.16 -2.29
N LYS A 146 -0.89 0.68 -1.89
CA LYS A 146 -1.70 1.48 -2.81
C LYS A 146 -1.47 2.95 -2.52
N ASP A 147 -0.80 3.62 -3.44
CA ASP A 147 -0.70 5.07 -3.49
C ASP A 147 -0.78 5.46 -4.98
N PRO A 148 -1.78 6.23 -5.44
CA PRO A 148 -2.00 6.46 -6.87
C PRO A 148 -0.73 6.80 -7.70
N PRO A 149 0.14 7.74 -7.27
CA PRO A 149 1.31 8.12 -8.06
C PRO A 149 2.47 7.12 -7.99
N ILE A 150 2.38 6.04 -7.19
CA ILE A 150 3.52 5.12 -6.96
C ILE A 150 4.04 4.48 -8.25
N LEU A 151 3.17 4.28 -9.24
CA LEU A 151 3.55 3.68 -10.52
C LEU A 151 4.42 4.60 -11.40
N LEU A 152 4.50 5.90 -11.10
CA LEU A 152 5.44 6.81 -11.77
C LEU A 152 6.91 6.49 -11.42
N TYR A 153 7.13 5.70 -10.35
CA TYR A 153 8.41 5.22 -9.86
C TYR A 153 8.61 3.72 -10.11
N MET A 154 7.82 3.11 -11.00
CA MET A 154 7.90 1.68 -11.31
C MET A 154 9.33 1.23 -11.65
N GLY A 155 10.11 2.08 -12.35
CA GLY A 155 11.49 1.74 -12.70
C GLY A 155 12.39 1.51 -11.50
N ASP A 156 12.34 2.39 -10.51
CA ASP A 156 13.10 2.24 -9.28
C ASP A 156 12.57 1.08 -8.44
N LEU A 157 11.24 0.92 -8.37
CA LEU A 157 10.60 -0.15 -7.60
C LEU A 157 10.91 -1.55 -8.15
N VAL A 158 11.06 -1.70 -9.47
CA VAL A 158 11.54 -2.96 -10.09
C VAL A 158 12.99 -3.23 -9.70
N ASN A 159 13.84 -2.20 -9.64
CA ASN A 159 15.22 -2.34 -9.20
C ASN A 159 15.30 -2.73 -7.70
N TYR A 160 14.40 -2.22 -6.87
CA TYR A 160 14.35 -2.51 -5.43
C TYR A 160 13.74 -3.89 -5.15
N PHE A 161 12.71 -4.26 -5.90
CA PHE A 161 11.92 -5.47 -5.71
C PHE A 161 11.72 -6.20 -7.05
N PRO A 162 12.67 -7.04 -7.49
CA PRO A 162 12.63 -7.67 -8.81
C PRO A 162 11.43 -8.61 -9.04
N LYS A 163 10.77 -9.07 -7.97
CA LYS A 163 9.55 -9.90 -8.00
C LYS A 163 8.26 -9.08 -7.80
N ALA A 164 8.33 -7.76 -7.80
CA ALA A 164 7.16 -6.91 -7.62
C ALA A 164 6.16 -7.03 -8.78
N LYS A 165 4.89 -6.86 -8.45
CA LYS A 165 3.78 -6.82 -9.41
C LYS A 165 3.07 -5.48 -9.31
N PHE A 166 2.70 -4.91 -10.44
CA PHE A 166 2.10 -3.58 -10.54
C PHE A 166 0.70 -3.69 -11.13
N ILE A 167 -0.28 -3.10 -10.46
CA ILE A 167 -1.66 -3.01 -10.93
C ILE A 167 -1.93 -1.55 -11.30
N PHE A 168 -2.04 -1.31 -12.61
CA PHE A 168 -2.32 0.00 -13.17
C PHE A 168 -3.81 0.16 -13.42
N MET A 169 -4.47 0.92 -12.55
CA MET A 169 -5.88 1.26 -12.70
C MET A 169 -6.07 2.37 -13.73
N VAL A 170 -6.95 2.12 -14.69
CA VAL A 170 -7.35 3.07 -15.73
C VAL A 170 -8.86 3.25 -15.66
N ARG A 171 -9.31 4.49 -15.80
CA ARG A 171 -10.72 4.89 -15.86
C ARG A 171 -10.87 6.00 -16.89
N ASP A 172 -12.05 6.18 -17.48
CA ASP A 172 -12.34 7.31 -18.36
C ASP A 172 -11.88 8.63 -17.72
N GLY A 173 -10.99 9.35 -18.41
CA GLY A 173 -10.40 10.58 -17.92
C GLY A 173 -11.43 11.67 -17.64
N ARG A 174 -12.57 11.65 -18.34
CA ARG A 174 -13.66 12.63 -18.17
C ARG A 174 -14.36 12.44 -16.84
N ASP A 175 -14.61 11.20 -16.44
CA ASP A 175 -15.12 10.84 -15.12
C ASP A 175 -14.12 11.16 -14.00
N VAL A 176 -12.83 10.89 -14.25
CA VAL A 176 -11.76 11.21 -13.29
C VAL A 176 -11.68 12.71 -13.07
N ALA A 177 -11.70 13.52 -14.14
CA ALA A 177 -11.63 14.96 -14.08
C ALA A 177 -12.80 15.54 -13.26
N LEU A 178 -14.05 15.13 -13.53
CA LEU A 178 -15.19 15.53 -12.70
C LEU A 178 -15.00 15.16 -11.23
N SER A 179 -14.57 13.92 -10.95
CA SER A 179 -14.36 13.49 -9.57
C SER A 179 -13.26 14.30 -8.88
N MET A 180 -12.24 14.74 -9.61
CA MET A 180 -11.15 15.56 -9.08
C MET A 180 -11.63 16.99 -8.81
N LEU A 181 -12.41 17.60 -9.71
CA LEU A 181 -13.01 18.93 -9.46
C LEU A 181 -13.85 18.93 -8.18
N LYS A 182 -14.68 17.89 -7.99
CA LYS A 182 -15.46 17.70 -6.76
C LYS A 182 -14.57 17.61 -5.51
N TYR A 183 -13.53 16.79 -5.58
CA TYR A 183 -12.61 16.53 -4.48
C TYR A 183 -11.84 17.80 -4.08
N GLU A 184 -11.32 18.53 -5.06
CA GLU A 184 -10.54 19.75 -4.86
C GLU A 184 -11.41 20.99 -4.61
N LYS A 185 -12.75 20.83 -4.57
CA LYS A 185 -13.72 21.93 -4.43
C LYS A 185 -13.51 23.03 -5.48
N LYS A 186 -13.18 22.64 -6.71
CA LYS A 186 -12.99 23.54 -7.85
C LYS A 186 -14.31 23.78 -8.58
N GLN A 187 -14.40 24.92 -9.27
CA GLN A 187 -15.55 25.24 -10.12
C GLN A 187 -15.62 24.28 -11.31
N TYR A 188 -16.84 23.88 -11.66
CA TYR A 188 -17.16 23.01 -12.78
C TYR A 188 -17.28 23.87 -14.06
N ASN A 189 -16.15 24.22 -14.64
CA ASN A 189 -16.04 24.91 -15.92
C ASN A 189 -15.06 24.17 -16.83
N PHE A 190 -15.14 24.39 -18.15
CA PHE A 190 -14.32 23.66 -19.12
C PHE A 190 -12.82 23.83 -18.90
N LEU A 191 -12.35 25.02 -18.51
CA LEU A 191 -10.93 25.28 -18.25
C LEU A 191 -10.36 24.37 -17.16
N ASN A 192 -11.00 24.33 -15.99
CA ASN A 192 -10.58 23.47 -14.89
C ASN A 192 -10.71 21.98 -15.25
N PHE A 193 -11.75 21.63 -15.99
CA PHE A 193 -11.99 20.27 -16.47
C PHE A 193 -10.87 19.79 -17.39
N VAL A 194 -10.49 20.59 -18.39
CA VAL A 194 -9.39 20.31 -19.32
C VAL A 194 -8.04 20.25 -18.58
N ALA A 195 -7.82 21.11 -17.59
CA ALA A 195 -6.61 21.05 -16.76
C ALA A 195 -6.48 19.68 -16.06
N LYS A 196 -7.57 19.17 -15.47
CA LYS A 196 -7.58 17.84 -14.83
C LYS A 196 -7.47 16.70 -15.84
N LEU A 197 -8.02 16.86 -17.04
CA LEU A 197 -7.80 15.91 -18.13
C LEU A 197 -6.33 15.87 -18.58
N LYS A 198 -5.64 17.01 -18.66
CA LYS A 198 -4.21 17.07 -19.00
C LYS A 198 -3.35 16.37 -17.94
N GLU A 199 -3.65 16.58 -16.67
CA GLU A 199 -3.02 15.83 -15.56
C GLU A 199 -3.26 14.32 -15.71
N TRP A 200 -4.51 13.90 -15.95
CA TRP A 200 -4.85 12.50 -16.20
C TRP A 200 -4.09 11.93 -17.40
N ASN A 201 -4.04 12.65 -18.53
CA ASN A 201 -3.36 12.25 -19.75
C ASN A 201 -1.86 12.02 -19.49
N SER A 202 -1.21 12.97 -18.82
CA SER A 202 0.21 12.90 -18.49
C SER A 202 0.53 11.70 -17.60
N ILE A 203 -0.21 11.50 -16.51
CA ILE A 203 -0.01 10.38 -15.57
C ILE A 203 -0.22 9.05 -16.29
N ASN A 204 -1.29 8.92 -17.07
CA ASN A 204 -1.61 7.66 -17.75
C ASN A 204 -0.61 7.36 -18.87
N ASN A 205 -0.19 8.35 -19.65
CA ASN A 205 0.81 8.16 -20.71
C ASN A 205 2.15 7.70 -20.11
N ARG A 206 2.63 8.37 -19.05
CA ARG A 206 3.88 7.99 -18.38
C ARG A 206 3.79 6.61 -17.74
N THR A 207 2.69 6.30 -17.06
CA THR A 207 2.51 5.00 -16.41
C THR A 207 2.38 3.87 -17.43
N LEU A 208 1.67 4.11 -18.53
CA LEU A 208 1.57 3.16 -19.64
C LEU A 208 2.93 2.89 -20.27
N SER A 209 3.73 3.93 -20.52
CA SER A 209 5.09 3.78 -21.05
C SER A 209 5.94 2.87 -20.15
N LEU A 210 5.86 3.04 -18.83
CA LEU A 210 6.54 2.17 -17.87
C LEU A 210 5.98 0.73 -17.91
N CYS A 211 4.66 0.54 -17.93
CA CYS A 211 4.05 -0.77 -18.05
C CYS A 211 4.47 -1.50 -19.34
N ASN A 212 4.54 -0.79 -20.47
CA ASN A 212 5.00 -1.34 -21.73
C ASN A 212 6.50 -1.68 -21.70
N LYS A 213 7.31 -0.83 -21.05
CA LYS A 213 8.76 -1.06 -20.88
C LYS A 213 9.06 -2.34 -20.09
N PHE A 214 8.38 -2.56 -18.97
CA PHE A 214 8.62 -3.75 -18.12
C PHE A 214 7.81 -4.97 -18.56
N GLY A 215 6.72 -4.77 -19.28
CA GLY A 215 5.94 -5.83 -19.89
C GLY A 215 4.92 -6.50 -18.95
N PRO A 216 4.15 -7.46 -19.50
CA PRO A 216 2.96 -8.03 -18.87
C PRO A 216 3.25 -8.89 -17.64
N ASN A 217 4.51 -9.30 -17.43
CA ASN A 217 4.92 -10.03 -16.23
C ASN A 217 4.99 -9.13 -15.01
N TYR A 218 5.26 -7.83 -15.20
CA TYR A 218 5.39 -6.83 -14.15
C TYR A 218 4.13 -5.99 -13.98
N CYS A 219 3.52 -5.51 -15.07
CA CYS A 219 2.37 -4.61 -15.00
C CYS A 219 1.11 -5.22 -15.61
N LYS A 220 0.02 -5.20 -14.83
CA LYS A 220 -1.35 -5.51 -15.29
C LYS A 220 -2.19 -4.24 -15.32
N ILE A 221 -2.71 -3.91 -16.49
CA ILE A 221 -3.67 -2.81 -16.66
C ILE A 221 -5.07 -3.33 -16.30
N VAL A 222 -5.77 -2.62 -15.43
CA VAL A 222 -7.15 -2.93 -15.06
C VAL A 222 -8.04 -1.72 -15.36
N VAL A 223 -8.97 -1.92 -16.28
CA VAL A 223 -9.99 -0.91 -16.66
C VAL A 223 -11.11 -0.94 -15.64
N TYR A 224 -11.34 0.19 -14.96
CA TYR A 224 -12.32 0.34 -13.90
C TYR A 224 -13.74 -0.04 -14.34
N GLU A 225 -14.14 0.39 -15.53
CA GLU A 225 -15.44 0.12 -16.13
C GLU A 225 -15.67 -1.38 -16.31
N LYS A 226 -14.64 -2.12 -16.76
CA LYS A 226 -14.68 -3.58 -16.87
C LYS A 226 -14.69 -4.25 -15.49
N LEU A 227 -13.94 -3.72 -14.53
CA LEU A 227 -13.93 -4.23 -13.15
C LEU A 227 -15.33 -4.14 -12.51
N VAL A 228 -16.07 -3.06 -12.76
CA VAL A 228 -17.39 -2.88 -12.15
C VAL A 228 -18.52 -3.57 -12.92
N THR A 229 -18.38 -3.80 -14.22
CA THR A 229 -19.41 -4.46 -15.05
C THR A 229 -19.21 -5.95 -15.24
N THR A 230 -17.96 -6.40 -15.32
CA THR A 230 -17.56 -7.80 -15.58
C THR A 230 -16.59 -8.31 -14.51
N LYS A 231 -16.94 -8.02 -13.26
CA LYS A 231 -16.10 -8.18 -12.06
C LYS A 231 -15.40 -9.53 -11.96
N GLU A 232 -16.14 -10.63 -12.08
CA GLU A 232 -15.57 -11.97 -11.93
C GLU A 232 -14.49 -12.27 -12.97
N ILE A 233 -14.75 -11.93 -14.24
CA ILE A 233 -13.81 -12.14 -15.34
C ILE A 233 -12.51 -11.37 -15.08
N VAL A 234 -12.62 -10.09 -14.73
CA VAL A 234 -11.47 -9.21 -14.44
C VAL A 234 -10.69 -9.73 -13.23
N LEU A 235 -11.37 -10.12 -12.16
CA LEU A 235 -10.70 -10.58 -10.95
C LEU A 235 -10.06 -11.96 -11.12
N ARG A 236 -10.66 -12.88 -11.87
CA ARG A 236 -10.02 -14.17 -12.19
C ARG A 236 -8.73 -13.99 -12.97
N ASP A 237 -8.75 -13.11 -13.97
CA ASP A 237 -7.56 -12.76 -14.75
C ASP A 237 -6.50 -12.06 -13.88
N LEU A 238 -6.90 -11.15 -12.99
CA LEU A 238 -6.00 -10.53 -12.02
C LEU A 238 -5.37 -11.55 -11.06
N MET A 239 -6.15 -12.51 -10.54
CA MET A 239 -5.62 -13.55 -9.65
C MET A 239 -4.58 -14.42 -10.34
N LYS A 240 -4.78 -14.76 -11.63
CA LYS A 240 -3.76 -15.46 -12.43
C LYS A 240 -2.47 -14.64 -12.54
N PHE A 241 -2.56 -13.35 -12.83
CA PHE A 241 -1.41 -12.46 -12.90
C PHE A 241 -0.66 -12.34 -11.55
N LEU A 242 -1.41 -12.31 -10.45
CA LEU A 242 -0.88 -12.27 -9.08
C LEU A 242 -0.51 -13.67 -8.55
N GLU A 243 -0.66 -14.74 -9.33
CA GLU A 243 -0.47 -16.13 -8.93
C GLU A 243 -1.16 -16.47 -7.59
N LEU A 244 -2.37 -15.93 -7.40
CA LEU A 244 -3.22 -16.16 -6.23
C LEU A 244 -4.32 -17.17 -6.56
N LYS A 245 -4.69 -17.98 -5.57
CA LYS A 245 -5.86 -18.88 -5.68
C LYS A 245 -7.13 -18.04 -5.69
N TRP A 246 -8.09 -18.42 -6.52
CA TRP A 246 -9.40 -17.76 -6.54
C TRP A 246 -10.10 -17.80 -5.18
N ASN A 247 -10.74 -16.69 -4.78
CA ASN A 247 -11.54 -16.58 -3.57
C ASN A 247 -12.89 -15.90 -3.87
N ASN A 248 -14.01 -16.57 -3.55
CA ASN A 248 -15.36 -16.05 -3.81
C ASN A 248 -15.67 -14.76 -3.02
N LYS A 249 -14.98 -14.48 -1.90
CA LYS A 249 -15.15 -13.24 -1.15
C LYS A 249 -14.97 -11.98 -2.01
N LEU A 250 -14.13 -12.08 -3.05
CA LEU A 250 -13.88 -11.02 -4.02
C LEU A 250 -15.14 -10.53 -4.75
N LEU A 251 -16.20 -11.35 -4.81
CA LEU A 251 -17.45 -11.01 -5.49
C LEU A 251 -18.42 -10.22 -4.60
N SER A 252 -18.17 -10.13 -3.30
CA SER A 252 -19.06 -9.47 -2.35
C SER A 252 -18.23 -8.82 -1.24
N HIS A 253 -17.34 -7.90 -1.63
CA HIS A 253 -16.35 -7.29 -0.73
C HIS A 253 -17.01 -6.49 0.40
N GLU A 254 -18.19 -5.93 0.14
CA GLU A 254 -19.00 -5.18 1.09
C GLU A 254 -19.31 -5.98 2.36
N ASN A 255 -19.41 -7.31 2.26
CA ASN A 255 -19.73 -8.19 3.39
C ASN A 255 -18.53 -8.44 4.32
N PHE A 256 -17.34 -7.98 3.96
CA PHE A 256 -16.08 -8.25 4.66
C PHE A 256 -15.34 -6.97 5.08
N MET A 257 -15.99 -5.80 4.97
CA MET A 257 -15.37 -4.51 5.25
C MET A 257 -14.89 -4.38 6.70
N ASP A 258 -15.66 -4.88 7.67
CA ASP A 258 -15.33 -4.75 9.09
C ASP A 258 -14.26 -5.76 9.57
N SER A 259 -14.16 -6.91 8.89
CA SER A 259 -13.25 -7.98 9.31
C SER A 259 -11.89 -7.90 8.62
N ASP A 260 -11.91 -7.72 7.29
CA ASP A 260 -10.78 -7.97 6.41
C ASP A 260 -10.14 -6.66 5.90
N VAL A 261 -10.84 -5.53 6.02
CA VAL A 261 -10.42 -4.25 5.42
C VAL A 261 -10.11 -3.21 6.48
N GLU A 262 -8.90 -2.66 6.45
CA GLU A 262 -8.57 -1.47 7.24
C GLU A 262 -8.82 -0.21 6.41
N LEU A 263 -9.88 0.53 6.76
CA LEU A 263 -10.13 1.86 6.22
C LEU A 263 -9.27 2.88 6.98
N GLY A 264 -8.39 3.60 6.27
CA GLY A 264 -7.64 4.71 6.85
C GLY A 264 -8.53 5.90 7.19
N VAL A 265 -8.00 6.86 7.95
CA VAL A 265 -8.73 8.06 8.40
C VAL A 265 -9.33 8.82 7.22
N SER A 266 -10.66 9.00 7.24
CA SER A 266 -11.48 9.86 6.36
C SER A 266 -11.09 9.93 4.87
N GLY A 267 -10.68 8.82 4.27
CA GLY A 267 -10.41 8.75 2.84
C GLY A 267 -11.68 9.04 2.03
N TRP A 268 -11.61 9.95 1.05
CA TRP A 268 -12.77 10.35 0.23
C TRP A 268 -13.46 9.20 -0.52
N SER A 269 -12.73 8.12 -0.77
CA SER A 269 -13.30 6.90 -1.38
C SER A 269 -13.93 5.95 -0.38
N ASN A 270 -13.73 6.12 0.93
CA ASN A 270 -14.20 5.19 1.96
C ASN A 270 -15.73 5.04 1.92
N SER A 271 -16.47 6.14 1.83
CA SER A 271 -17.94 6.11 1.72
C SER A 271 -18.45 5.41 0.45
N GLN A 272 -17.62 5.32 -0.60
CA GLN A 272 -17.97 4.68 -1.85
C GLN A 272 -17.63 3.18 -1.85
N VAL A 273 -16.49 2.79 -1.26
CA VAL A 273 -16.02 1.39 -1.29
C VAL A 273 -16.71 0.48 -0.29
N ILE A 274 -17.36 1.04 0.74
CA ILE A 274 -18.23 0.26 1.65
C ILE A 274 -19.50 -0.26 0.96
N GLN A 275 -19.86 0.32 -0.19
CA GLN A 275 -21.06 -0.07 -0.92
C GLN A 275 -20.76 -1.24 -1.87
N PRO A 276 -21.76 -2.07 -2.20
CA PRO A 276 -21.64 -3.04 -3.27
C PRO A 276 -21.23 -2.37 -4.59
N ILE A 277 -20.52 -3.09 -5.43
CA ILE A 277 -20.24 -2.62 -6.79
C ILE A 277 -21.57 -2.62 -7.57
N TYR A 278 -22.08 -1.43 -7.89
CA TYR A 278 -23.26 -1.28 -8.73
C TYR A 278 -22.87 -1.41 -10.21
N ASN A 279 -23.61 -2.23 -10.97
CA ASN A 279 -23.39 -2.43 -12.42
C ASN A 279 -23.74 -1.20 -13.29
N LYS A 280 -24.09 -0.06 -12.69
CA LYS A 280 -24.38 1.18 -13.42
C LYS A 280 -23.15 2.07 -13.44
N ILE A 281 -22.48 2.12 -14.59
CA ILE A 281 -21.54 3.19 -14.89
C ILE A 281 -22.37 4.45 -15.14
N SER A 282 -22.04 5.55 -14.47
CA SER A 282 -22.68 6.83 -14.73
C SER A 282 -22.11 7.42 -16.03
N SER A 283 -22.61 6.94 -17.16
CA SER A 283 -22.11 7.35 -18.47
C SER A 283 -22.40 8.83 -18.74
N LYS A 284 -21.38 9.57 -19.20
CA LYS A 284 -21.49 10.93 -19.75
C LYS A 284 -22.02 12.00 -18.81
N ASN A 285 -21.78 11.89 -17.49
CA ASN A 285 -22.17 12.94 -16.54
C ASN A 285 -21.54 14.31 -16.85
N TRP A 286 -20.34 14.33 -17.43
CA TRP A 286 -19.60 15.55 -17.75
C TRP A 286 -20.30 16.44 -18.76
N THR A 287 -21.05 15.87 -19.71
CA THR A 287 -21.78 16.67 -20.71
C THR A 287 -22.93 17.48 -20.11
N ARG A 288 -23.37 17.14 -18.89
CA ARG A 288 -24.40 17.88 -18.14
C ARG A 288 -23.82 18.80 -17.08
N GLN A 289 -22.63 18.49 -16.57
CA GLN A 289 -22.00 19.22 -15.47
C GLN A 289 -21.02 20.30 -15.93
N ILE A 290 -20.52 20.20 -17.16
CA ILE A 290 -19.66 21.20 -17.79
C ILE A 290 -20.49 21.83 -18.91
N GLU A 291 -21.03 23.03 -18.65
CA GLU A 291 -21.95 23.74 -19.54
C GLU A 291 -21.32 24.04 -20.91
N ASP A 292 -20.04 24.37 -20.91
CA ASP A 292 -19.21 24.72 -22.07
C ASP A 292 -18.37 23.54 -22.58
N TYR A 293 -18.87 22.31 -22.44
CA TYR A 293 -18.14 21.11 -22.85
C TYR A 293 -17.92 21.04 -24.38
N ASP A 294 -16.65 21.02 -24.80
CA ASP A 294 -16.24 20.77 -26.18
C ASP A 294 -15.51 19.42 -26.34
N GLU A 295 -16.23 18.45 -26.89
CA GLU A 295 -15.70 17.10 -27.16
C GLU A 295 -14.54 17.11 -28.17
N LYS A 296 -14.58 18.00 -29.19
CA LYS A 296 -13.53 18.05 -30.22
C LYS A 296 -12.21 18.50 -29.61
N THR A 297 -12.23 19.53 -28.78
CA THR A 297 -11.05 20.00 -28.05
C THR A 297 -10.53 18.92 -27.11
N VAL A 298 -11.41 18.26 -26.35
CA VAL A 298 -11.01 17.17 -25.43
C VAL A 298 -10.35 16.02 -26.18
N LEU A 299 -10.94 15.51 -27.26
CA LEU A 299 -10.36 14.39 -28.01
C LEU A 299 -9.05 14.75 -28.72
N LYS A 300 -8.88 16.03 -29.10
CA LYS A 300 -7.63 16.54 -29.69
C LYS A 300 -6.51 16.65 -28.66
N GLU A 301 -6.79 17.20 -27.48
CA GLU A 301 -5.76 17.49 -26.48
C GLU A 301 -5.40 16.28 -25.61
N ILE A 302 -6.29 15.30 -25.49
CA ILE A 302 -6.22 14.20 -24.53
C ILE A 302 -6.15 12.84 -25.26
N PRO A 303 -5.05 12.54 -25.98
CA PRO A 303 -4.95 11.36 -26.84
C PRO A 303 -5.08 10.02 -26.09
N MET A 304 -4.79 10.00 -24.78
CA MET A 304 -4.93 8.80 -23.97
C MET A 304 -6.38 8.32 -23.84
N LEU A 305 -7.38 9.19 -24.05
CA LEU A 305 -8.79 8.77 -24.10
C LEU A 305 -8.99 7.78 -25.24
N LYS A 306 -8.60 8.16 -26.47
CA LYS A 306 -8.68 7.30 -27.65
C LYS A 306 -7.85 6.03 -27.50
N TYR A 307 -6.64 6.13 -26.93
CA TYR A 307 -5.79 4.95 -26.71
C TYR A 307 -6.49 3.87 -25.89
N PHE A 308 -7.19 4.25 -24.82
CA PHE A 308 -7.92 3.31 -23.98
C PHE A 308 -9.35 2.98 -24.48
N GLY A 309 -9.73 3.47 -25.67
CA GLY A 309 -11.04 3.22 -26.27
C GLY A 309 -12.17 4.11 -25.74
N TYR A 310 -11.84 5.20 -25.04
CA TYR A 310 -12.79 6.23 -24.65
C TYR A 310 -12.96 7.21 -25.81
N VAL A 311 -13.84 6.88 -26.74
CA VAL A 311 -14.26 7.76 -27.85
C VAL A 311 -15.58 8.43 -27.56
#